data_AF-A0AAE0BJS1-F1
#
_entry.id   AF-A0AAE0BJS1-F1
#
_cell.length_a   1.000
_cell.length_b   1.000
_cell.length_c   1.000
_cell.angle_alpha   90.00
_cell.angle_beta   90.00
_cell.angle_gamma   90.00
#
_symmetry.space_group_name_H-M   'P 1'
#
loop_
_entity.id
_entity.type
_entity.pdbx_description
1 polymer ?
#
loop_
_entity_poly.entity_id
_entity_poly.type
_entity_poly.pdbx_seq_one_letter_code
_entity_poly.pdbx_strand_id
1 'polypeptide(L)'
;MVADLLHFNLREVHFLLERTCKRFLLTQEKIDEYCQYLQEHAGVFIKIKKESKKQGAKKVKTPNVIGREIEAIVRIYEALMKLVHTEGTENYDLAMKAFRAFVSLYNDLLRRLLKGRTQLDRVKKAASIKKLAGEYIDAKLNLGSAGEDGTLYSHIAFWHFPEMILRHGDLADLSTQALEHLHWLRKKQKGLPRSQQ
;
A
#
# COMPACT_ATOMS: atom_id res chain seq x y z
N MET A 1 -10.40 18.65 0.80
CA MET A 1 -9.29 17.67 0.81
C MET A 1 -9.87 16.33 0.37
N VAL A 2 -9.40 15.77 -0.75
CA VAL A 2 -9.85 14.44 -1.23
C VAL A 2 -8.99 13.40 -0.54
N ALA A 3 -9.59 12.29 -0.07
CA ALA A 3 -8.83 11.23 0.57
C ALA A 3 -8.06 10.46 -0.51
N ASP A 4 -6.77 10.72 -0.64
CA ASP A 4 -5.97 10.04 -1.66
C ASP A 4 -5.49 8.66 -1.19
N LEU A 5 -6.47 7.81 -0.87
CA LEU A 5 -6.24 6.43 -0.40
C LEU A 5 -5.43 5.63 -1.43
N LEU A 6 -5.63 5.90 -2.72
CA LEU A 6 -4.87 5.25 -3.77
C LEU A 6 -3.39 5.61 -3.70
N HIS A 7 -3.04 6.90 -3.62
CA HIS A 7 -1.65 7.31 -3.52
C HIS A 7 -1.00 6.86 -2.22
N PHE A 8 -1.74 6.88 -1.10
CA PHE A 8 -1.28 6.26 0.15
C PHE A 8 -0.92 4.79 -0.07
N ASN A 9 -1.85 3.99 -0.58
CA ASN A 9 -1.64 2.55 -0.79
C ASN A 9 -0.49 2.26 -1.76
N LEU A 10 -0.38 3.03 -2.84
CA LEU A 10 0.72 2.90 -3.81
C LEU A 10 2.08 3.12 -3.15
N ARG A 11 2.19 4.17 -2.35
CA ARG A 11 3.47 4.60 -1.77
C ARG A 11 3.90 3.68 -0.64
N GLU A 12 2.96 3.16 0.15
CA GLU A 12 3.27 2.22 1.22
C GLU A 12 3.60 0.82 0.68
N VAL A 13 2.90 0.32 -0.35
CA VAL A 13 3.28 -0.94 -1.01
C VAL A 13 4.64 -0.82 -1.68
N HIS A 14 4.90 0.28 -2.39
CA HIS A 14 6.21 0.56 -2.98
C HIS A 14 7.31 0.56 -1.92
N PHE A 15 7.09 1.21 -0.77
CA PHE A 15 8.02 1.20 0.35
C PHE A 15 8.34 -0.23 0.83
N LEU A 16 7.31 -1.06 1.04
CA LEU A 16 7.50 -2.44 1.50
C LEU A 16 8.33 -3.26 0.51
N LEU A 17 8.02 -3.17 -0.79
CA LEU A 17 8.79 -3.85 -1.84
C LEU A 17 10.23 -3.31 -1.92
N GLU A 18 10.42 -1.99 -1.83
CA GLU A 18 11.74 -1.37 -1.87
C GLU A 18 12.64 -1.86 -0.75
N ARG A 19 12.11 -1.87 0.47
CA ARG A 19 12.85 -2.29 1.65
C ARG A 19 13.15 -3.77 1.60
N THR A 20 12.20 -4.58 1.11
CA THR A 20 12.42 -6.00 0.85
C THR A 20 13.54 -6.23 -0.15
N CYS A 21 13.53 -5.52 -1.27
CA CYS A 21 14.59 -5.62 -2.27
C CYS A 21 15.96 -5.15 -1.74
N LYS A 22 16.01 -4.06 -0.97
CA LYS A 22 17.29 -3.52 -0.49
C LYS A 22 17.90 -4.33 0.66
N ARG A 23 17.08 -4.94 1.52
CA ARG A 23 17.53 -5.56 2.77
C ARG A 23 17.68 -7.07 2.66
N PHE A 24 16.89 -7.74 1.80
CA PHE A 24 16.81 -9.21 1.80
C PHE A 24 17.29 -9.85 0.49
N LEU A 25 17.25 -9.13 -0.62
CA LEU A 25 17.72 -9.62 -1.91
C LEU A 25 19.23 -9.39 -2.06
N LEU A 26 20.02 -10.30 -1.48
CA LEU A 26 21.48 -10.20 -1.46
C LEU A 26 22.17 -10.88 -2.66
N THR A 27 21.47 -11.73 -3.40
CA THR A 27 22.00 -12.48 -4.56
C THR A 27 21.19 -12.21 -5.82
N GLN A 28 21.84 -12.29 -6.99
CA GLN A 28 21.18 -12.08 -8.28
C GLN A 28 20.09 -13.11 -8.55
N GLU A 29 20.32 -14.37 -8.19
CA GLU A 29 19.35 -15.46 -8.34
C GLU A 29 18.05 -15.15 -7.61
N LYS A 30 18.13 -14.74 -6.34
CA LYS A 30 16.96 -14.33 -5.55
C LYS A 30 16.27 -13.10 -6.14
N ILE A 31 17.04 -12.16 -6.70
CA ILE A 31 16.48 -10.98 -7.37
C ILE A 31 15.66 -11.40 -8.59
N ASP A 32 16.20 -12.30 -9.41
CA ASP A 32 15.56 -12.76 -10.63
C ASP A 32 14.29 -13.58 -10.31
N GLU A 33 14.37 -14.51 -9.34
CA GLU A 33 13.21 -15.27 -8.83
C GLU A 33 12.11 -14.34 -8.29
N TYR A 34 12.48 -13.35 -7.48
CA TYR A 34 11.55 -12.37 -6.93
C TYR A 34 10.85 -11.55 -8.02
N CYS A 35 11.62 -11.05 -9.00
CA CYS A 35 11.08 -10.25 -10.10
C CYS A 35 10.17 -11.10 -11.00
N GLN A 36 10.57 -12.34 -11.29
CA GLN A 36 9.77 -13.27 -12.07
C GLN A 36 8.44 -13.58 -11.37
N TYR A 37 8.48 -13.89 -10.07
CA TYR A 37 7.28 -14.18 -9.30
C TYR A 37 6.31 -12.98 -9.23
N LEU A 38 6.83 -11.75 -9.05
CA LEU A 38 6.01 -10.54 -9.10
C LEU A 38 5.35 -10.32 -10.46
N GLN A 39 6.08 -10.60 -11.54
CA GLN A 39 5.55 -10.44 -12.89
C GLN A 39 4.48 -11.49 -13.18
N GLU A 40 4.71 -12.75 -12.83
CA GLU A 40 3.77 -13.86 -13.08
C GLU A 40 2.48 -13.72 -12.27
N HIS A 41 2.57 -13.29 -11.00
CA HIS A 41 1.43 -13.31 -10.09
C HIS A 41 0.78 -11.94 -9.83
N ALA A 42 1.48 -10.84 -10.04
CA ALA A 42 0.94 -9.49 -9.88
C ALA A 42 1.00 -8.62 -11.15
N GLY A 43 1.63 -9.09 -12.23
CA GLY A 43 1.79 -8.31 -13.46
C GLY A 43 2.76 -7.14 -13.33
N VAL A 44 3.50 -7.05 -12.21
CA VAL A 44 4.37 -5.92 -11.88
C VAL A 44 5.72 -6.13 -12.52
N PHE A 45 6.11 -5.21 -13.41
CA PHE A 45 7.41 -5.28 -14.07
C PHE A 45 8.49 -4.50 -13.31
N ILE A 46 9.57 -5.17 -12.93
CA ILE A 46 10.74 -4.54 -12.30
C ILE A 46 11.86 -4.39 -13.32
N LYS A 47 12.24 -3.14 -13.62
CA LYS A 47 13.42 -2.88 -14.46
C LYS A 47 14.70 -3.16 -13.66
N ILE A 48 15.30 -4.32 -13.86
CA ILE A 48 16.63 -4.65 -13.32
C ILE A 48 17.69 -3.87 -14.12
N LYS A 49 18.47 -2.99 -13.46
CA LYS A 49 19.66 -2.40 -14.08
C LYS A 49 20.88 -3.28 -13.76
N LYS A 50 21.60 -3.73 -14.79
CA LYS A 50 22.96 -4.27 -14.61
C LYS A 50 23.88 -3.13 -14.17
N GLU A 51 24.61 -3.31 -13.07
CA GLU A 51 25.63 -2.37 -12.63
C GLU A 51 26.87 -2.40 -13.53
N SER A 52 27.56 -1.26 -13.59
CA SER A 52 28.89 -1.17 -14.17
C SER A 52 29.91 -1.77 -13.18
N LYS A 53 30.96 -2.41 -13.71
CA LYS A 53 31.95 -3.23 -12.98
C LYS A 53 32.73 -2.53 -11.84
N LYS A 54 32.45 -1.28 -11.47
CA LYS A 54 33.31 -0.49 -10.56
C LYS A 54 32.87 -0.44 -9.09
N GLN A 55 31.66 -0.82 -8.73
CA GLN A 55 31.21 -0.89 -7.33
C GLN A 55 30.33 -2.13 -7.21
N GLY A 56 30.73 -3.10 -6.39
CA GLY A 56 30.00 -4.35 -6.26
C GLY A 56 28.72 -4.18 -5.44
N ALA A 57 27.56 -4.15 -6.10
CA ALA A 57 26.31 -4.82 -5.70
C ALA A 57 25.16 -4.28 -6.58
N LYS A 58 24.76 -5.01 -7.63
CA LYS A 58 23.72 -4.57 -8.59
C LYS A 58 22.49 -3.99 -7.88
N LYS A 59 22.29 -2.66 -7.95
CA LYS A 59 21.08 -2.01 -7.44
C LYS A 59 19.84 -2.39 -8.27
N VAL A 60 18.96 -3.19 -7.67
CA VAL A 60 17.58 -3.37 -8.15
C VAL A 60 16.87 -2.02 -8.09
N LYS A 61 16.23 -1.59 -9.19
CA LYS A 61 15.33 -0.44 -9.12
C LYS A 61 14.05 -0.85 -8.41
N THR A 62 13.52 0.05 -7.62
CA THR A 62 12.22 -0.15 -7.00
C THR A 62 11.13 -0.41 -8.05
N PRO A 63 10.21 -1.37 -7.81
CA PRO A 63 9.13 -1.67 -8.75
C PRO A 63 8.28 -0.44 -9.02
N ASN A 64 7.91 -0.19 -10.27
CA ASN A 64 6.93 0.86 -10.56
C ASN A 64 5.53 0.27 -10.45
N VAL A 65 4.91 0.43 -9.28
CA VAL A 65 3.59 -0.14 -8.98
C VAL A 65 2.50 0.83 -9.43
N ILE A 66 1.48 0.31 -10.11
CA ILE A 66 0.24 1.05 -10.43
C ILE A 66 -0.95 0.55 -9.60
N GLY A 67 -2.02 1.35 -9.56
CA GLY A 67 -3.15 1.11 -8.64
C GLY A 67 -3.77 -0.28 -8.73
N ARG A 68 -3.81 -0.85 -9.94
CA ARG A 68 -4.38 -2.17 -10.22
C ARG A 68 -3.56 -3.32 -9.61
N GLU A 69 -2.28 -3.11 -9.37
CA GLU A 69 -1.35 -4.14 -8.92
C GLU A 69 -1.29 -4.26 -7.40
N ILE A 70 -1.70 -3.23 -6.67
CA ILE A 70 -1.66 -3.17 -5.20
C ILE A 70 -2.33 -4.39 -4.58
N GLU A 71 -3.57 -4.69 -5.01
CA GLU A 71 -4.33 -5.80 -4.46
C GLU A 71 -3.67 -7.14 -4.75
N ALA A 72 -3.10 -7.31 -5.95
CA ALA A 72 -2.36 -8.51 -6.30
C ALA A 72 -1.11 -8.66 -5.44
N ILE A 73 -0.33 -7.59 -5.27
CA ILE A 73 0.87 -7.57 -4.41
C ILE A 73 0.49 -7.93 -2.96
N VAL A 74 -0.56 -7.31 -2.40
CA VAL A 74 -1.02 -7.61 -1.04
C VAL A 74 -1.37 -9.08 -0.88
N ARG A 75 -1.99 -9.71 -1.88
CA ARG A 75 -2.34 -11.15 -1.81
C ARG A 75 -1.12 -12.07 -1.86
N ILE A 76 -0.04 -11.67 -2.51
CA ILE A 76 1.12 -12.55 -2.75
C ILE A 76 2.34 -12.20 -1.89
N TYR A 77 2.31 -11.10 -1.14
CA TYR A 77 3.48 -10.57 -0.44
C TYR A 77 4.12 -11.58 0.52
N GLU A 78 3.32 -12.34 1.26
CA GLU A 78 3.85 -13.36 2.17
C GLU A 78 4.60 -14.47 1.43
N ALA A 79 4.02 -14.98 0.33
CA ALA A 79 4.69 -16.00 -0.50
C ALA A 79 6.00 -15.46 -1.08
N LEU A 80 5.97 -14.21 -1.52
CA LEU A 80 7.12 -13.49 -2.04
C LEU A 80 8.22 -13.29 -0.98
N MET A 81 7.87 -13.04 0.29
CA MET A 81 8.84 -13.00 1.38
C MET A 81 9.47 -14.37 1.67
N LYS A 82 8.70 -15.45 1.56
CA LYS A 82 9.18 -16.83 1.76
C LYS A 82 10.17 -17.29 0.68
N LEU A 83 10.09 -16.73 -0.53
CA LEU A 83 11.08 -16.98 -1.60
C LEU A 83 12.45 -16.37 -1.26
N VAL A 84 12.45 -15.17 -0.67
CA VAL A 84 13.68 -14.39 -0.50
C VAL A 84 14.37 -14.67 0.84
N HIS A 85 13.60 -15.07 1.86
CA HIS A 85 14.10 -15.24 3.21
C HIS A 85 13.43 -16.42 3.94
N THR A 86 14.22 -17.10 4.79
CA THR A 86 13.72 -18.17 5.66
C THR A 86 12.80 -17.60 6.74
N GLU A 87 11.65 -18.24 6.93
CA GLU A 87 10.69 -17.93 7.98
C GLU A 87 11.31 -18.06 9.38
N GLY A 88 10.92 -17.17 10.31
CA GLY A 88 11.43 -17.13 11.69
C GLY A 88 12.80 -16.46 11.86
N THR A 89 13.33 -15.84 10.80
CA THR A 89 14.50 -14.96 10.91
C THR A 89 14.05 -13.55 11.26
N GLU A 90 14.85 -12.82 12.04
CA GLU A 90 14.53 -11.44 12.49
C GLU A 90 14.10 -10.53 11.32
N ASN A 91 14.84 -10.59 10.21
CA ASN A 91 14.58 -9.82 9.00
C ASN A 91 13.23 -10.15 8.35
N TYR A 92 12.89 -11.45 8.25
CA TYR A 92 11.58 -11.89 7.76
C TYR A 92 10.46 -11.43 8.70
N ASP A 93 10.64 -11.60 10.00
CA ASP A 93 9.64 -11.25 11.01
C ASP A 93 9.36 -9.73 11.05
N LEU A 94 10.41 -8.90 10.92
CA LEU A 94 10.27 -7.45 10.80
C LEU A 94 9.47 -7.06 9.54
N ALA A 95 9.78 -7.67 8.39
CA ALA A 95 9.08 -7.41 7.14
C ALA A 95 7.61 -7.83 7.22
N MET A 96 7.34 -9.02 7.75
CA MET A 96 5.99 -9.54 7.91
C MET A 96 5.19 -8.77 8.96
N LYS A 97 5.82 -8.28 10.03
CA LYS A 97 5.18 -7.40 11.00
C LYS A 97 4.72 -6.10 10.35
N ALA A 98 5.59 -5.43 9.59
CA ALA A 98 5.23 -4.21 8.86
C ALA A 98 4.14 -4.45 7.82
N PHE A 99 4.23 -5.54 7.06
CA PHE A 99 3.23 -5.91 6.07
C PHE A 99 1.86 -6.21 6.71
N ARG A 100 1.80 -6.99 7.79
CA ARG A 100 0.54 -7.31 8.49
C ARG A 100 -0.10 -6.07 9.12
N ALA A 101 0.71 -5.16 9.67
CA ALA A 101 0.24 -3.89 10.17
C ALA A 101 -0.32 -3.00 9.04
N PHE A 102 0.36 -2.95 7.89
CA PHE A 102 -0.14 -2.29 6.68
C PHE A 102 -1.49 -2.88 6.22
N VAL A 103 -1.60 -4.21 6.10
CA VAL A 103 -2.84 -4.87 5.66
C VAL A 103 -4.00 -4.58 6.61
N SER A 104 -3.74 -4.57 7.92
CA SER A 104 -4.75 -4.24 8.92
C SER A 104 -5.26 -2.80 8.74
N LEU A 105 -4.34 -1.84 8.58
CA LEU A 105 -4.68 -0.44 8.30
C LEU A 105 -5.43 -0.29 6.97
N TYR A 106 -4.91 -0.90 5.90
CA TYR A 106 -5.50 -0.92 4.56
C TYR A 106 -6.95 -1.41 4.59
N ASN A 107 -7.18 -2.56 5.22
CA ASN A 107 -8.51 -3.15 5.32
C ASN A 107 -9.47 -2.25 6.10
N ASP A 108 -9.04 -1.64 7.21
CA ASP A 108 -9.92 -0.78 7.99
C ASP A 108 -10.20 0.56 7.30
N LEU A 109 -9.24 1.09 6.54
CA LEU A 109 -9.46 2.27 5.67
C LEU A 109 -10.55 2.00 4.63
N LEU A 110 -10.50 0.83 3.98
CA LEU A 110 -11.46 0.43 2.94
C LEU A 110 -12.81 -0.06 3.48
N ARG A 111 -12.86 -0.51 4.74
CA ARG A 111 -14.09 -1.03 5.36
C ARG A 111 -15.11 0.08 5.55
N ARG A 112 -16.14 0.10 4.72
CA ARG A 112 -17.20 1.13 4.76
C ARG A 112 -17.98 1.10 6.08
N LEU A 113 -18.34 2.28 6.58
CA LEU A 113 -19.34 2.45 7.63
C LEU A 113 -20.73 2.02 7.10
N LEU A 114 -21.28 0.92 7.60
CA LEU A 114 -22.58 0.38 7.20
C LEU A 114 -23.73 1.08 7.96
N LYS A 115 -24.62 1.78 7.23
CA LYS A 115 -25.92 2.36 7.65
C LYS A 115 -25.92 3.25 8.92
N GLY A 116 -26.32 4.51 8.74
CA GLY A 116 -26.49 5.48 9.83
C GLY A 116 -25.14 6.07 10.24
N ARG A 117 -24.78 7.22 9.65
CA ARG A 117 -23.53 7.96 9.88
C ARG A 117 -23.48 8.57 11.29
N THR A 118 -23.70 7.77 12.32
CA THR A 118 -23.70 8.26 13.69
C THR A 118 -22.31 8.80 14.01
N GLN A 119 -22.26 9.84 14.84
CA GLN A 119 -20.99 10.37 15.31
C GLN A 119 -20.17 9.29 16.03
N LEU A 120 -20.84 8.35 16.69
CA LEU A 120 -20.20 7.24 17.41
C LEU A 120 -19.42 6.32 16.48
N ASP A 121 -19.98 5.92 15.34
CA ASP A 121 -19.29 5.02 14.40
C ASP A 121 -18.08 5.68 13.75
N ARG A 122 -18.18 6.99 13.48
CA ARG A 122 -17.04 7.81 13.02
C ARG A 122 -15.95 7.88 14.06
N VAL A 123 -16.29 8.09 15.33
CA VAL A 123 -15.32 8.08 16.44
C VAL A 123 -14.63 6.73 16.56
N LYS A 124 -15.39 5.62 16.51
CA LYS A 124 -14.83 4.27 16.57
C LYS A 124 -13.87 3.99 15.41
N LYS A 125 -14.27 4.30 14.18
CA LYS A 125 -13.41 4.11 13.01
C LYS A 125 -12.18 5.02 13.05
N ALA A 126 -12.33 6.31 13.40
CA ALA A 126 -11.20 7.23 13.53
C ALA A 126 -10.18 6.76 14.58
N ALA A 127 -10.65 6.28 15.74
CA ALA A 127 -9.78 5.72 16.77
C ALA A 127 -9.06 4.44 16.31
N SER A 128 -9.78 3.56 15.61
CA SER A 128 -9.22 2.35 14.99
C SER A 128 -8.13 2.68 13.97
N ILE A 129 -8.40 3.59 13.02
CA ILE A 129 -7.42 4.04 12.02
C ILE A 129 -6.19 4.65 12.69
N LYS A 130 -6.36 5.53 13.69
CA LYS A 130 -5.24 6.14 14.40
C LYS A 130 -4.35 5.09 15.08
N LYS A 131 -4.97 4.10 15.73
CA LYS A 131 -4.24 2.98 16.37
C LYS A 131 -3.47 2.17 15.33
N LEU A 132 -4.14 1.70 14.27
CA LEU A 132 -3.53 0.88 13.22
C LEU A 132 -2.43 1.63 12.46
N ALA A 133 -2.62 2.94 12.24
CA ALA A 133 -1.58 3.79 11.65
C ALA A 133 -0.35 3.88 12.55
N GLY A 134 -0.52 4.01 13.87
CA GLY A 134 0.58 3.97 14.83
C GLY A 134 1.33 2.64 14.80
N GLU A 135 0.60 1.53 14.87
CA GLU A 135 1.19 0.18 14.79
C GLU A 135 1.98 -0.04 13.48
N TYR A 136 1.44 0.44 12.36
CA TYR A 136 2.13 0.38 11.08
C TYR A 136 3.39 1.27 11.06
N ILE A 137 3.32 2.50 11.56
CA ILE A 137 4.46 3.41 11.64
C ILE A 137 5.58 2.82 12.50
N ASP A 138 5.24 2.26 13.66
CA ASP A 138 6.21 1.62 14.54
C ASP A 138 6.86 0.41 13.85
N ALA A 139 6.07 -0.44 13.19
CA ALA A 139 6.62 -1.57 12.45
C ALA A 139 7.50 -1.13 11.27
N LYS A 140 7.10 -0.07 10.58
CA LYS A 140 7.84 0.55 9.47
C LYS A 140 9.20 1.11 9.92
N LEU A 141 9.25 1.77 11.07
CA LEU A 141 10.49 2.30 11.67
C LEU A 141 11.45 1.18 12.12
N ASN A 142 10.93 0.00 12.48
CA ASN A 142 11.78 -1.15 12.79
C ASN A 142 12.30 -1.84 11.52
N LEU A 143 11.57 -1.73 10.40
CA LEU A 143 11.96 -2.29 9.11
C LEU A 143 12.99 -1.40 8.36
N GLY A 144 13.04 -0.10 8.62
CA GLY A 144 13.99 0.85 8.03
C GLY A 144 14.60 1.80 9.06
N SER A 145 15.93 1.98 9.02
CA SER A 145 16.72 2.81 9.94
C SER A 145 16.04 4.13 10.31
N ALA A 146 15.84 4.34 11.61
CA ALA A 146 15.29 5.55 12.21
C ALA A 146 15.97 6.80 11.61
N GLY A 147 15.20 7.66 10.94
CA GLY A 147 15.66 8.98 10.52
C GLY A 147 15.17 9.48 9.16
N GLU A 148 14.91 8.62 8.18
CA GLU A 148 14.66 9.09 6.79
C GLU A 148 13.21 8.94 6.29
N ASP A 149 12.39 8.06 6.87
CA ASP A 149 11.12 7.64 6.26
C ASP A 149 9.86 7.89 7.10
N GLY A 150 9.81 9.05 7.77
CA GLY A 150 8.53 9.67 8.11
C GLY A 150 7.82 10.10 6.82
N THR A 151 7.42 9.14 5.98
CA THR A 151 6.83 9.46 4.67
C THR A 151 5.57 10.31 4.91
N LEU A 152 5.38 11.35 4.10
CA LEU A 152 4.19 12.20 4.11
C LEU A 152 2.88 11.40 4.26
N TYR A 153 2.83 10.21 3.66
CA TYR A 153 1.71 9.28 3.68
C TYR A 153 1.45 8.64 5.05
N SER A 154 2.50 8.35 5.81
CA SER A 154 2.39 7.90 7.20
C SER A 154 1.83 9.01 8.11
N HIS A 155 2.27 10.26 7.91
CA HIS A 155 1.70 11.42 8.60
C HIS A 155 0.21 11.59 8.27
N ILE A 156 -0.14 11.51 6.99
CA ILE A 156 -1.54 11.57 6.53
C ILE A 156 -2.38 10.47 7.18
N ALA A 157 -1.89 9.23 7.22
CA ALA A 157 -2.63 8.12 7.80
C ALA A 157 -2.88 8.28 9.30
N PHE A 158 -1.90 8.80 10.05
CA PHE A 158 -2.02 8.94 11.50
C PHE A 158 -2.82 10.17 11.92
N TRP A 159 -2.61 11.32 11.27
CA TRP A 159 -3.20 12.59 11.69
C TRP A 159 -4.47 12.95 10.91
N HIS A 160 -4.42 12.82 9.58
CA HIS A 160 -5.46 13.39 8.72
C HIS A 160 -6.60 12.41 8.43
N PHE A 161 -6.33 11.12 8.21
CA PHE A 161 -7.41 10.14 7.98
C PHE A 161 -8.40 10.06 9.15
N PRO A 162 -7.99 9.98 10.42
CA PRO A 162 -8.93 10.04 11.55
C PRO A 162 -9.75 11.34 11.58
N GLU A 163 -9.10 12.49 11.37
CA GLU A 163 -9.76 13.81 11.35
C GLU A 163 -10.80 13.89 10.22
N MET A 164 -10.44 13.43 9.03
CA MET A 164 -11.32 13.37 7.88
C MET A 164 -12.52 12.46 8.14
N ILE A 165 -12.33 11.31 8.80
CA ILE A 165 -13.44 10.42 9.17
C ILE A 165 -14.43 11.12 10.10
N LEU A 166 -13.92 11.80 11.12
CA LEU A 166 -14.75 12.54 12.07
C LEU A 166 -15.56 13.65 11.39
N ARG A 167 -14.92 14.43 10.52
CA ARG A 167 -15.53 15.61 9.89
C ARG A 167 -16.42 15.28 8.70
N HIS A 168 -16.03 14.31 7.88
CA HIS A 168 -16.60 14.12 6.54
C HIS A 168 -17.23 12.73 6.33
N GLY A 169 -17.05 11.79 7.26
CA GLY A 169 -17.55 10.43 7.11
C GLY A 169 -16.54 9.50 6.46
N ASP A 170 -17.00 8.45 5.79
CA ASP A 170 -16.10 7.39 5.33
C ASP A 170 -15.11 7.88 4.26
N LEU A 171 -13.82 7.53 4.40
CA LEU A 171 -12.78 7.88 3.42
C LEU A 171 -12.99 7.20 2.08
N ALA A 172 -13.60 6.01 2.06
CA ALA A 172 -13.89 5.30 0.81
C ALA A 172 -14.86 6.10 -0.07
N ASP A 173 -15.80 6.84 0.55
CA ASP A 173 -16.75 7.72 -0.15
C ASP A 173 -16.08 9.02 -0.63
N LEU A 174 -14.98 9.41 0.00
CA LEU A 174 -14.21 10.64 -0.27
C LEU A 174 -13.00 10.39 -1.17
N SER A 175 -12.81 9.18 -1.67
CA SER A 175 -11.65 8.82 -2.47
C SER A 175 -11.74 9.39 -3.89
N THR A 176 -10.60 9.81 -4.43
CA THR A 176 -10.46 10.28 -5.83
C THR A 176 -10.97 9.22 -6.82
N GLN A 177 -10.75 7.93 -6.53
CA GLN A 177 -11.28 6.82 -7.32
C GLN A 177 -12.81 6.73 -7.30
N ALA A 178 -13.46 6.98 -6.17
CA ALA A 178 -14.92 7.05 -6.11
C ALA A 178 -15.44 8.20 -6.97
N LEU A 179 -14.77 9.35 -6.97
CA LEU A 179 -15.09 10.50 -7.82
C LEU A 179 -14.84 10.22 -9.31
N GLU A 180 -13.74 9.58 -9.67
CA GLU A 180 -13.43 9.17 -11.04
C GLU A 180 -14.43 8.14 -11.58
N HIS A 181 -14.81 7.15 -10.77
CA HIS A 181 -15.84 6.18 -11.14
C HIS A 181 -17.20 6.86 -11.34
N LEU A 182 -17.58 7.80 -10.46
CA LEU A 182 -18.78 8.62 -10.61
C LEU A 182 -18.74 9.49 -11.88
N HIS A 183 -17.58 10.06 -12.22
CA HIS A 183 -17.39 10.81 -13.47
C HIS A 183 -17.52 9.92 -14.71
N TRP A 184 -16.97 8.71 -14.67
CA TRP A 184 -17.13 7.72 -15.74
C TRP A 184 -18.60 7.30 -15.91
N LEU A 185 -19.29 6.98 -14.82
CA LEU A 185 -20.73 6.65 -14.83
C LEU A 185 -21.57 7.79 -15.42
N ARG A 186 -21.31 9.05 -15.02
CA ARG A 186 -21.98 10.23 -15.58
C ARG A 186 -21.72 10.43 -17.06
N LYS A 187 -20.49 10.18 -17.55
CA LYS A 187 -20.18 10.22 -18.99
C LYS A 187 -20.93 9.13 -19.75
N LYS A 188 -21.02 7.92 -19.19
CA LYS A 188 -21.75 6.79 -19.79
C LYS A 188 -23.26 7.05 -19.88
N GLN A 189 -23.85 7.68 -18.86
CA GLN A 189 -25.26 8.08 -18.86
C GLN A 189 -25.58 9.21 -19.85
N LYS A 190 -24.67 10.18 -20.02
CA LYS A 190 -24.84 11.27 -21.02
C LYS A 190 -24.70 10.80 -22.47
N GLY A 191 -24.10 9.63 -22.71
CA GLY A 191 -23.97 9.02 -24.04
C GLY A 191 -25.14 8.12 -24.45
N LEU A 192 -26.16 7.92 -23.59
CA LEU A 192 -27.32 7.10 -23.91
C LEU A 192 -28.41 7.96 -24.58
N PRO A 193 -29.07 7.46 -25.66
CA PRO A 193 -30.19 8.15 -26.29
C PRO A 193 -31.36 8.31 -25.30
N ARG A 194 -32.07 9.45 -25.40
CA ARG A 194 -33.17 9.87 -24.50
C ARG A 194 -34.30 8.85 -24.31
N SER A 195 -34.39 7.82 -25.16
CA SER A 195 -35.35 6.72 -25.02
C SER A 195 -34.97 5.69 -23.95
N GLN A 196 -33.80 5.81 -23.33
CA GLN A 196 -33.28 4.92 -22.28
C GLN A 196 -32.82 5.67 -21.02
N GLN A 197 -33.12 6.98 -20.91
CA GLN A 197 -32.92 7.80 -19.71
C GLN A 197 -34.22 7.89 -18.92
#